data_AF-A0A962MQE8-F1
#
_entry.id   AF-A0A962MQE8-F1
#
_cell.length_a   1.000
_cell.length_b   1.000
_cell.length_c   1.000
_cell.angle_alpha   90.00
_cell.angle_beta   90.00
_cell.angle_gamma   90.00
#
_symmetry.space_group_name_H-M   'P 1'
#
loop_
_entity.id
_entity.type
_entity.pdbx_description
1 polymer ?
#
loop_
_entity_poly.entity_id
_entity_poly.type
_entity_poly.pdbx_seq_one_letter_code
_entity_poly.pdbx_strand_id
1 'polypeptide(L)' 'GKTTVEAMRSGVYWGYVGLIERITGQISAELGTKKPFVLATGGLATLFEDAGVIDLIDPDLTLKGLLEIYKGMSS' A
#
# COMPACT_ATOMS: atom_id res chain seq x y z
N GLY A 1 5.14 23.49 5.06
CA GLY A 1 6.44 23.46 5.73
C GLY A 1 7.03 24.84 5.74
N LYS A 2 7.49 25.31 6.90
CA LYS A 2 8.22 26.58 7.06
C LYS A 2 9.73 26.35 7.17
N THR A 3 10.18 25.08 7.21
CA THR A 3 11.59 24.66 7.19
C THR A 3 11.87 23.69 6.03
N THR A 4 13.14 23.58 5.62
CA THR A 4 13.58 22.63 4.58
C THR A 4 13.25 21.18 4.94
N VAL A 5 13.42 20.81 6.22
CA VAL A 5 13.13 19.45 6.71
C VAL A 5 11.64 19.13 6.60
N GLU A 6 10.77 20.07 6.98
CA GLU A 6 9.32 19.90 6.82
C GLU A 6 8.89 19.83 5.36
N ALA A 7 9.51 20.64 4.49
CA ALA A 7 9.23 20.63 3.05
C ALA A 7 9.59 19.27 2.44
N MET A 8 10.76 18.71 2.78
CA MET A 8 11.16 17.37 2.34
C MET A 8 10.22 16.29 2.84
N ARG A 9 9.86 16.30 4.13
CA ARG A 9 8.92 15.32 4.70
C ARG A 9 7.57 15.35 4.00
N SER A 10 7.03 16.55 3.78
CA SER A 10 5.76 16.73 3.08
C SER A 10 5.84 16.28 1.62
N GLY A 11 6.93 16.59 0.93
CA GLY A 11 7.14 16.19 -0.47
C GLY A 11 7.22 14.67 -0.63
N VAL A 12 7.96 13.98 0.25
CA VAL A 12 8.04 12.52 0.24
C VAL A 12 6.68 11.90 0.56
N TYR A 13 6.00 12.38 1.60
CA TYR A 13 4.70 11.87 1.99
C TYR A 13 3.67 11.95 0.86
N TRP A 14 3.43 13.16 0.33
CA TRP A 14 2.45 13.36 -0.73
C TRP A 14 2.89 12.76 -2.07
N GLY A 15 4.20 12.68 -2.31
CA GLY A 15 4.75 11.98 -3.46
C GLY A 15 4.38 10.49 -3.45
N TYR A 16 4.48 9.83 -2.30
CA TYR A 16 4.06 8.42 -2.15
C TYR A 16 2.54 8.25 -2.28
N VAL A 17 1.74 9.14 -1.70
CA VAL A 17 0.27 9.11 -1.85
C VAL A 17 -0.11 9.16 -3.32
N GLY A 18 0.40 10.15 -4.08
CA GLY A 18 0.12 10.28 -5.50
C GLY A 18 0.65 9.12 -6.34
N LEU A 19 1.79 8.53 -5.95
CA LEU A 19 2.33 7.33 -6.58
C LEU A 19 1.36 6.14 -6.46
N ILE A 20 0.83 5.89 -5.26
CA ILE A 20 -0.10 4.79 -4.99
C ILE A 20 -1.39 5.00 -5.78
N GLU A 21 -1.97 6.21 -5.74
CA GLU A 21 -3.20 6.53 -6.49
C GLU A 21 -3.02 6.33 -7.99
N ARG A 22 -1.89 6.79 -8.54
CA ARG A 22 -1.67 6.73 -9.98
C ARG A 22 -1.46 5.29 -10.46
N ILE A 23 -0.63 4.51 -9.76
CA ILE A 23 -0.35 3.13 -10.12
C ILE A 23 -1.62 2.28 -10.01
N THR A 24 -2.32 2.36 -8.88
CA THR A 24 -3.55 1.57 -8.68
C THR A 24 -4.64 1.95 -9.70
N GLY A 25 -4.78 3.24 -10.02
CA GLY A 25 -5.68 3.72 -11.06
C GLY A 25 -5.31 3.22 -12.45
N GLN A 26 -4.02 3.17 -12.80
CA GLN A 26 -3.53 2.63 -14.07
C GLN A 26 -3.82 1.12 -14.19
N ILE A 27 -3.54 0.36 -13.13
CA ILE A 27 -3.83 -1.08 -13.08
C ILE A 27 -5.32 -1.35 -13.29
N SER A 28 -6.20 -0.62 -12.60
CA SER A 28 -7.65 -0.78 -12.79
C SER A 28 -8.10 -0.44 -14.20
N ALA A 29 -7.53 0.61 -14.81
CA ALA A 29 -7.86 0.98 -16.18
C ALA A 29 -7.44 -0.11 -17.18
N GLU A 30 -6.25 -0.70 -17.03
CA GLU A 30 -5.75 -1.78 -17.87
C GLU A 30 -6.57 -3.07 -17.73
N LEU A 31 -7.01 -3.39 -16.52
CA LEU A 31 -7.82 -4.57 -16.23
C LEU A 31 -9.32 -4.39 -16.53
N GLY A 32 -9.76 -3.18 -16.87
CA GLY A 32 -11.17 -2.85 -17.06
C GLY A 32 -12.02 -3.01 -15.79
N THR A 33 -11.38 -2.90 -14.62
CA THR A 33 -12.05 -3.08 -13.32
C THR A 33 -12.37 -1.73 -12.66
N LYS A 34 -13.27 -1.75 -11.68
CA LYS A 34 -13.50 -0.60 -10.79
C LYS A 34 -12.26 -0.35 -9.91
N LYS A 35 -12.35 0.63 -9.00
CA LYS A 35 -11.33 0.88 -7.95
C LYS A 35 -10.90 -0.47 -7.34
N PRO A 36 -9.59 -0.79 -7.33
CA PRO A 36 -9.12 -2.05 -6.79
C PRO A 36 -9.17 -1.98 -5.26
N PHE A 37 -9.27 -3.13 -4.59
CA PHE A 37 -9.05 -3.19 -3.15
C PHE A 37 -7.55 -3.14 -2.87
N VAL A 38 -7.10 -2.09 -2.18
CA VAL A 38 -5.68 -1.84 -1.89
C VAL A 38 -5.35 -2.34 -0.49
N LEU A 39 -4.72 -3.51 -0.43
CA LEU A 39 -4.15 -4.08 0.79
C LEU A 39 -2.67 -3.72 0.89
N ALA A 40 -2.26 -3.12 2.02
CA ALA A 40 -0.85 -2.80 2.28
C ALA A 40 -0.27 -3.68 3.39
N THR A 41 1.04 -3.91 3.34
CA THR A 41 1.80 -4.64 4.36
C THR A 41 3.18 -3.99 4.55
N GLY A 42 3.95 -4.46 5.53
CA GLY A 42 5.26 -3.92 5.88
C GLY A 42 5.21 -2.72 6.82
N GLY A 43 6.32 -2.45 7.50
CA GLY A 43 6.37 -1.51 8.63
C GLY A 43 6.10 -0.04 8.28
N LEU A 44 6.17 0.34 7.00
CA LEU A 44 5.89 1.71 6.56
C LEU A 44 4.42 1.93 6.13
N ALA A 45 3.62 0.87 6.04
CA ALA A 45 2.24 0.97 5.58
C ALA A 45 1.38 1.88 6.50
N THR A 46 1.64 1.83 7.80
CA THR A 46 0.94 2.64 8.83
C THR A 46 1.15 4.13 8.64
N LEU A 47 2.21 4.57 7.95
CA LEU A 47 2.42 5.98 7.65
C LEU A 47 1.29 6.54 6.76
N PHE A 48 0.65 5.71 5.95
CA PHE A 48 -0.33 6.11 4.94
C PHE A 48 -1.77 5.70 5.31
N GLU A 49 -2.00 5.25 6.54
CA GLU A 49 -3.32 4.78 7.00
C GLU A 49 -4.42 5.85 6.80
N ASP A 50 -4.11 7.10 7.14
CA ASP A 50 -5.04 8.23 7.00
C ASP A 50 -5.07 8.85 5.59
N ALA A 51 -4.28 8.33 4.64
CA ALA A 51 -4.15 8.95 3.32
C ALA A 51 -5.33 8.63 2.38
N GLY A 52 -6.20 7.66 2.72
CA GLY A 52 -7.37 7.28 1.91
C GLY A 52 -7.04 6.46 0.64
N VAL A 53 -5.79 6.07 0.47
CA VAL A 53 -5.28 5.31 -0.70
C VAL A 53 -5.06 3.82 -0.40
N ILE A 54 -5.25 3.42 0.87
CA ILE A 54 -5.14 2.04 1.36
C ILE A 54 -6.47 1.68 2.01
N ASP A 55 -7.05 0.54 1.65
CA ASP A 55 -8.32 0.08 2.22
C ASP A 55 -8.11 -0.80 3.46
N LEU A 56 -6.98 -1.53 3.55
CA LEU A 56 -6.60 -2.34 4.70
C LEU A 56 -5.08 -2.46 4.85
N ILE A 57 -4.60 -2.46 6.09
CA ILE A 57 -3.21 -2.78 6.44
C ILE A 57 -3.18 -4.14 7.12
N ASP A 58 -2.39 -5.07 6.58
CA ASP A 58 -2.15 -6.39 7.16
C ASP A 58 -0.63 -6.63 7.34
N PRO A 59 -0.08 -6.46 8.55
CA PRO A 59 1.36 -6.61 8.80
C PRO A 59 1.85 -8.05 8.63
N ASP A 60 0.97 -9.04 8.77
CA ASP A 60 1.31 -10.46 8.72
C ASP A 60 1.03 -11.10 7.35
N LEU A 61 0.69 -10.30 6.34
CA LEU A 61 0.28 -10.79 5.02
C LEU A 61 1.26 -11.82 4.43
N THR A 62 2.56 -11.53 4.51
CA THR A 62 3.60 -12.44 4.02
C THR A 62 3.65 -13.74 4.85
N LEU A 63 3.54 -13.65 6.17
CA LEU A 63 3.58 -14.82 7.06
C LEU A 63 2.37 -15.72 6.84
N LYS A 64 1.18 -15.13 6.66
CA LYS A 64 -0.04 -15.84 6.29
C LYS A 64 0.14 -16.57 4.97
N GLY A 65 0.72 -15.91 3.95
CA GLY A 65 1.02 -16.55 2.67
C GLY A 65 1.96 -17.75 2.79
N LEU A 66 3.05 -17.62 3.56
CA LEU A 66 3.98 -18.71 3.83
C LEU A 66 3.31 -19.89 4.55
N LEU A 67 2.44 -19.60 5.51
CA LEU A 67 1.69 -20.63 6.23
C LEU A 67 0.75 -21.41 5.31
N GLU A 68 0.04 -20.74 4.40
CA GLU A 68 -0.85 -21.40 3.45
C GLU A 68 -0.09 -22.30 2.46
N ILE A 69 1.08 -21.85 1.99
CA ILE A 69 1.96 -22.69 1.16
C ILE A 69 2.39 -23.95 1.92
N TYR A 70 2.83 -23.82 3.17
CA TYR A 70 3.26 -24.95 3.99
C TYR A 70 2.15 -25.98 4.23
N LYS A 71 0.92 -25.52 4.52
CA LYS A 71 -0.24 -26.41 4.68
C LYS A 71 -0.53 -27.20 3.40
N GLY A 72 -0.46 -26.54 2.25
CA GLY A 72 -0.65 -27.19 0.95
C GLY A 72 0.42 -28.25 0.61
N MET A 73 1.62 -28.15 1.19
CA MET A 73 2.67 -29.17 1.04
C MET A 73 2.48 -30.38 1.96
N SER A 74 1.67 -30.25 3.00
CA SER A 74 1.40 -31.33 3.99
C SER A 74 0.14 -32.14 3.65
N SER A 75 -0.47 -31.88 2.50
CA SER A 75 -1.66 -32.54 1.94
C SER A 75 -1.27 -33.47 0.80
#